data_AF-A0A7X9DRX4-F1
#
_entry.id   AF-A0A7X9DRX4-F1
#
_cell.length_a   1.000
_cell.length_b   1.000
_cell.length_c   1.000
_cell.angle_alpha   90.00
_cell.angle_beta   90.00
_cell.angle_gamma   90.00
#
_symmetry.space_group_name_H-M   'P 1'
#
loop_
_entity.id
_entity.type
_entity.pdbx_description
1 polymer ?
#
loop_
_entity_poly.entity_id
_entity_poly.type
_entity_poly.pdbx_seq_one_letter_code
_entity_poly.pdbx_strand_id
1 'polypeptide(L)'
;MGIKIVPVTLILVLLVQNLTGQVVINEILANNKTIIKSNTGKYSDWIELYNKGTESVSIAGWMISDNPENPSRYAIPSDSPDSMVIAPHGFLLLWADGNTSAGIRHLPFKLSKKGEFLGIYTLVEGKMVCLDSIRYKGMKQDISFGRKPDGGKNWVDFKKPTPGTKNL
;
A
#
# COMPACT_ATOMS: atom_id res chain seq x y z
N MET A 1 39.66 46.61 4.31
CA MET A 1 39.19 45.32 4.89
C MET A 1 37.97 44.89 4.08
N GLY A 2 38.17 44.13 3.00
CA GLY A 2 37.11 43.76 2.06
C GLY A 2 36.59 42.37 2.37
N ILE A 3 35.30 42.25 2.65
CA ILE A 3 34.64 40.96 2.89
C ILE A 3 34.51 40.25 1.54
N LYS A 4 35.25 39.14 1.36
CA LYS A 4 35.04 38.23 0.24
C LYS A 4 33.82 37.36 0.55
N ILE A 5 32.73 37.59 -0.17
CA ILE A 5 31.57 36.69 -0.17
C ILE A 5 31.96 35.49 -1.01
N VAL A 6 32.14 34.33 -0.37
CA VAL A 6 32.28 33.05 -1.06
C VAL A 6 30.86 32.60 -1.43
N PRO A 7 30.57 32.27 -2.70
CA PRO A 7 29.25 31.75 -3.05
C PRO A 7 29.13 30.36 -2.43
N VAL A 8 28.23 30.23 -1.45
CA VAL A 8 27.78 28.91 -0.99
C VAL A 8 26.92 28.35 -2.11
N THR A 9 27.53 27.54 -2.97
CA THR A 9 26.78 26.68 -3.87
C THR A 9 26.00 25.72 -2.96
N LEU A 10 24.72 26.02 -2.74
CA LEU A 10 23.79 25.09 -2.12
C LEU A 10 23.65 23.92 -3.10
N ILE A 11 24.46 22.88 -2.90
CA ILE A 11 24.24 21.58 -3.53
C ILE A 11 22.98 21.04 -2.87
N LEU A 12 21.83 21.38 -3.45
CA LEU A 12 20.60 20.64 -3.25
C LEU A 12 20.87 19.24 -3.80
N VAL A 13 21.45 18.37 -2.97
CA VAL A 13 21.37 16.93 -3.19
C VAL A 13 19.88 16.61 -3.08
N LEU A 14 19.17 16.71 -4.21
CA LEU A 14 17.91 16.05 -4.40
C LEU A 14 18.20 14.59 -4.12
N LEU A 15 17.92 14.18 -2.88
CA LEU A 15 17.66 12.82 -2.49
C LEU A 15 16.49 12.36 -3.38
N VAL A 16 16.80 11.97 -4.61
CA VAL A 16 15.95 11.06 -5.36
C VAL A 16 16.14 9.72 -4.66
N GLN A 17 15.59 9.60 -3.45
CA GLN A 17 15.35 8.29 -2.87
C GLN A 17 14.55 7.52 -3.91
N ASN A 18 14.97 6.30 -4.22
CA ASN A 18 14.28 5.43 -5.18
C ASN A 18 12.81 5.32 -4.78
N LEU A 19 11.95 6.19 -5.35
CA LEU A 19 10.52 6.23 -5.07
C LEU A 19 9.82 4.96 -5.57
N THR A 20 10.49 4.14 -6.37
CA THR A 20 9.93 2.89 -6.88
C THR A 20 10.09 1.75 -5.86
N GLY A 21 8.95 1.33 -5.32
CA GLY A 21 8.81 0.07 -4.60
C GLY A 21 9.33 0.06 -3.16
N GLN A 22 9.45 1.22 -2.48
CA GLN A 22 9.68 1.24 -1.03
C GLN A 22 8.46 0.71 -0.27
N VAL A 23 7.27 1.21 -0.58
CA VAL A 23 6.01 0.61 -0.11
C VAL A 23 5.53 -0.38 -1.15
N VAL A 24 5.10 -1.55 -0.68
CA VAL A 24 4.71 -2.67 -1.53
C VAL A 24 3.46 -3.35 -0.98
N ILE A 25 2.71 -4.06 -1.83
CA ILE A 25 1.55 -4.86 -1.43
C ILE A 25 2.01 -6.10 -0.66
N ASN A 26 1.94 -6.13 0.66
CA ASN A 26 2.56 -7.19 1.45
C ASN A 26 1.73 -8.47 1.52
N GLU A 27 0.43 -8.33 1.77
CA GLU A 27 -0.48 -9.44 2.00
C GLU A 27 -1.90 -9.02 1.62
N ILE A 28 -2.70 -9.95 1.12
CA ILE A 28 -4.10 -9.71 0.78
C ILE A 28 -4.98 -10.85 1.29
N LEU A 29 -6.24 -10.55 1.58
CA LEU A 29 -7.26 -11.56 1.84
C LEU A 29 -8.59 -11.15 1.20
N ALA A 30 -8.98 -11.85 0.13
CA ALA A 30 -10.20 -11.59 -0.64
C ALA A 30 -11.41 -12.47 -0.22
N ASN A 31 -11.29 -13.22 0.87
CA ASN A 31 -12.36 -14.06 1.39
C ASN A 31 -12.25 -14.20 2.92
N ASN A 32 -12.37 -13.07 3.60
CA ASN A 32 -12.29 -12.97 5.05
C ASN A 32 -13.64 -13.33 5.69
N LYS A 33 -13.63 -14.27 6.64
CA LYS A 33 -14.80 -14.70 7.43
C LYS A 33 -14.53 -14.71 8.92
N THR A 34 -13.29 -14.91 9.34
CA THR A 34 -12.97 -15.07 10.77
C THR A 34 -11.70 -14.37 11.23
N ILE A 35 -10.86 -13.85 10.32
CA ILE A 35 -9.51 -13.40 10.66
C ILE A 35 -9.51 -12.09 11.46
N ILE A 36 -9.94 -10.99 10.85
CA ILE A 36 -10.06 -9.68 11.50
C ILE A 36 -11.27 -8.93 10.98
N LYS A 37 -11.86 -8.09 11.83
CA LYS A 37 -12.96 -7.20 11.46
C LYS A 37 -12.43 -5.79 11.17
N SER A 38 -13.08 -5.09 10.24
CA SER A 38 -12.91 -3.64 10.11
C SER A 38 -13.54 -2.90 11.30
N ASN A 39 -13.34 -1.58 11.37
CA ASN A 39 -13.96 -0.71 12.37
C ASN A 39 -15.51 -0.78 12.35
N THR A 40 -16.11 -1.21 11.24
CA THR A 40 -17.55 -1.44 11.12
C THR A 40 -18.03 -2.77 11.72
N GLY A 41 -17.12 -3.60 12.25
CA GLY A 41 -17.43 -4.92 12.79
C GLY A 41 -17.62 -6.02 11.73
N LYS A 42 -17.36 -5.73 10.45
CA LYS A 42 -17.49 -6.69 9.34
C LYS A 42 -16.15 -7.36 9.02
N TYR A 43 -16.21 -8.63 8.62
CA TYR A 43 -15.08 -9.32 7.99
C TYR A 43 -14.95 -8.87 6.53
N SER A 44 -14.36 -7.69 6.35
CA SER A 44 -14.07 -7.09 5.04
C SER A 44 -12.83 -7.74 4.41
N ASP A 45 -12.77 -7.75 3.08
CA ASP A 45 -11.53 -8.06 2.38
C ASP A 45 -10.52 -6.97 2.69
N TRP A 46 -9.24 -7.31 2.69
CA TRP A 46 -8.21 -6.35 3.04
C TRP A 46 -6.94 -6.50 2.22
N ILE A 47 -6.23 -5.39 2.15
CA ILE A 47 -4.94 -5.22 1.49
C ILE A 47 -4.00 -4.65 2.54
N GLU A 48 -2.88 -5.33 2.75
CA GLU A 48 -1.81 -4.84 3.59
C GLU A 48 -0.70 -4.24 2.71
N LEU A 49 -0.28 -3.04 3.05
CA LEU A 49 0.90 -2.39 2.50
C LEU A 49 2.02 -2.44 3.53
N TYR A 50 3.24 -2.70 3.05
CA TYR A 50 4.44 -2.74 3.87
C TYR A 50 5.48 -1.75 3.36
N ASN A 51 6.06 -0.97 4.26
CA ASN A 51 7.18 -0.09 3.97
C ASN A 51 8.50 -0.83 4.24
N LYS A 52 9.20 -1.25 3.17
CA LYS A 52 10.49 -1.95 3.29
C LYS A 52 11.67 -1.02 3.59
N GLY A 53 11.46 0.29 3.55
CA GLY A 53 12.49 1.29 3.74
C GLY A 53 12.70 1.68 5.21
N THR A 54 13.66 2.58 5.42
CA THR A 54 14.08 3.06 6.75
C THR A 54 13.41 4.37 7.17
N GLU A 55 12.63 4.99 6.27
CA GLU A 55 11.94 6.26 6.51
C GLU A 55 10.42 6.07 6.45
N SER A 56 9.67 6.86 7.21
CA SER A 56 8.21 6.88 7.15
C SER A 56 7.72 7.36 5.77
N VAL A 57 6.67 6.74 5.25
CA VAL A 57 6.07 7.11 3.95
C VAL A 57 4.58 7.40 4.13
N SER A 58 4.14 8.59 3.74
CA SER A 58 2.71 8.85 3.57
C SER A 58 2.27 8.37 2.19
N ILE A 59 1.19 7.59 2.16
CA ILE A 59 0.53 7.14 0.91
C ILE A 59 -0.68 7.99 0.55
N ALA A 60 -0.90 9.10 1.24
CA ALA A 60 -1.97 10.04 0.94
C ALA A 60 -1.83 10.55 -0.51
N GLY A 61 -2.94 10.57 -1.25
CA GLY A 61 -2.94 10.94 -2.67
C GLY A 61 -2.41 9.86 -3.62
N TRP A 62 -1.94 8.70 -3.13
CA TRP A 62 -1.63 7.55 -4.01
C TRP A 62 -2.91 6.98 -4.61
N MET A 63 -2.76 6.22 -5.68
CA MET A 63 -3.87 5.55 -6.34
C MET A 63 -3.78 4.04 -6.13
N ILE A 64 -4.93 3.40 -6.00
CA ILE A 64 -5.07 1.94 -5.91
C ILE A 64 -6.13 1.46 -6.87
N SER A 65 -5.87 0.34 -7.54
CA SER A 65 -6.78 -0.21 -8.55
C SER A 65 -6.68 -1.73 -8.65
N ASP A 66 -7.83 -2.38 -8.80
CA ASP A 66 -7.95 -3.79 -9.19
C ASP A 66 -8.09 -4.00 -10.71
N ASN A 67 -8.07 -2.90 -11.49
CA ASN A 67 -8.21 -2.91 -12.93
C ASN A 67 -6.94 -2.32 -13.57
N PRO A 68 -6.13 -3.12 -14.28
CA PRO A 68 -4.89 -2.63 -14.90
C PRO A 68 -5.13 -1.59 -15.99
N GLU A 69 -6.33 -1.54 -16.57
CA GLU A 69 -6.74 -0.56 -17.59
C GLU A 69 -7.20 0.77 -16.97
N ASN A 70 -7.38 0.82 -15.65
CA ASN A 70 -7.73 2.05 -14.92
C ASN A 70 -6.82 2.22 -13.67
N PRO A 71 -5.55 2.62 -13.83
CA PRO A 71 -4.63 2.84 -12.70
C PRO A 71 -5.10 3.89 -11.69
N SER A 72 -5.91 4.85 -12.13
CA SER A 72 -6.46 5.95 -11.31
C SER A 72 -7.83 5.63 -10.69
N ARG A 73 -8.18 4.35 -10.52
CA ARG A 73 -9.53 3.94 -10.10
C ARG A 73 -9.97 4.56 -8.77
N TYR A 74 -9.07 4.64 -7.80
CA TYR A 74 -9.32 5.31 -6.54
C TYR A 74 -8.08 6.05 -6.06
N ALA A 75 -8.21 7.35 -5.81
CA ALA A 75 -7.20 8.14 -5.14
C ALA A 75 -7.47 8.10 -3.63
N ILE A 76 -6.46 7.70 -2.86
CA ILE A 76 -6.49 7.76 -1.40
C ILE A 76 -6.62 9.23 -1.00
N PRO A 77 -7.57 9.60 -0.13
CA PRO A 77 -7.77 10.99 0.26
C PRO A 77 -6.49 11.64 0.79
N SER A 78 -6.21 12.85 0.34
CA SER A 78 -5.01 13.62 0.69
C SER A 78 -5.20 14.57 1.87
N ASP A 79 -6.42 14.69 2.38
CA ASP A 79 -6.84 15.64 3.41
C ASP A 79 -6.53 15.18 4.85
N SER A 80 -6.13 13.91 5.05
CA SER A 80 -5.69 13.38 6.35
C SER A 80 -4.38 12.57 6.23
N PRO A 81 -3.25 13.20 5.86
CA PRO A 81 -2.02 12.50 5.53
C PRO A 81 -1.43 11.70 6.71
N ASP A 82 -1.61 12.18 7.94
CA ASP A 82 -1.10 11.52 9.16
C ASP A 82 -1.74 10.15 9.41
N SER A 83 -2.97 9.94 8.93
CA SER A 83 -3.68 8.65 9.06
C SER A 83 -3.24 7.60 8.02
N MET A 84 -2.43 8.04 7.04
CA MET A 84 -1.93 7.28 5.89
C MET A 84 -0.41 7.18 5.88
N VAL A 85 0.24 7.34 7.03
CA VAL A 85 1.69 7.14 7.18
C VAL A 85 2.00 5.69 7.54
N ILE A 86 2.96 5.11 6.82
CA ILE A 86 3.54 3.80 7.11
C ILE A 86 4.95 4.03 7.66
N ALA A 87 5.16 3.70 8.93
CA ALA A 87 6.46 3.77 9.59
C ALA A 87 7.50 2.85 8.88
N PRO A 88 8.80 3.05 9.12
CA PRO A 88 9.83 2.13 8.66
C PRO A 88 9.53 0.70 9.11
N HIS A 89 9.55 -0.26 8.18
CA HIS A 89 9.17 -1.65 8.43
C HIS A 89 7.76 -1.81 9.05
N GLY A 90 6.90 -0.81 8.86
CA GLY A 90 5.53 -0.79 9.33
C GLY A 90 4.55 -1.31 8.28
N PHE A 91 3.33 -1.54 8.74
CA PHE A 91 2.23 -2.11 7.98
C PHE A 91 1.03 -1.16 7.99
N LEU A 92 0.24 -1.16 6.91
CA LEU A 92 -1.02 -0.43 6.83
C LEU A 92 -2.07 -1.27 6.14
N LEU A 93 -3.23 -1.42 6.79
CA LEU A 93 -4.38 -2.12 6.24
C LEU A 93 -5.35 -1.16 5.57
N LEU A 94 -5.77 -1.53 4.37
CA LEU A 94 -6.87 -0.94 3.61
C LEU A 94 -7.99 -1.98 3.48
N TRP A 95 -9.23 -1.57 3.71
CA TRP A 95 -10.42 -2.40 3.65
C TRP A 95 -11.07 -2.31 2.27
N ALA A 96 -11.01 -3.39 1.51
CA ALA A 96 -11.67 -3.49 0.22
C ALA A 96 -13.11 -3.99 0.41
N ASP A 97 -14.01 -3.10 0.84
CA ASP A 97 -15.40 -3.48 1.13
C ASP A 97 -16.48 -2.69 0.39
N GLY A 98 -16.10 -1.75 -0.47
CA GLY A 98 -17.04 -0.94 -1.23
C GLY A 98 -17.68 0.18 -0.40
N ASN A 99 -17.13 0.55 0.75
CA ASN A 99 -17.76 1.48 1.68
C ASN A 99 -16.82 2.59 2.18
N THR A 100 -16.46 3.54 1.30
CA THR A 100 -15.62 4.70 1.65
C THR A 100 -16.20 5.57 2.78
N SER A 101 -17.52 5.50 3.03
CA SER A 101 -18.16 6.23 4.13
C SER A 101 -17.77 5.71 5.53
N ALA A 102 -17.21 4.50 5.61
CA ALA A 102 -16.73 3.91 6.87
C ALA A 102 -15.37 4.45 7.34
N GLY A 103 -14.72 5.29 6.54
CA GLY A 103 -13.51 6.00 6.91
C GLY A 103 -12.42 5.89 5.84
N ILE A 104 -11.35 6.65 6.05
CA ILE A 104 -10.31 6.88 5.04
C ILE A 104 -9.57 5.60 4.59
N ARG A 105 -9.58 4.53 5.40
CA ARG A 105 -8.96 3.23 5.07
C ARG A 105 -9.88 2.31 4.27
N HIS A 106 -11.10 2.73 3.92
CA HIS A 106 -12.04 1.93 3.15
C HIS A 106 -12.01 2.29 1.67
N LEU A 107 -12.00 1.27 0.82
CA LEU A 107 -11.92 1.40 -0.63
C LEU A 107 -13.31 1.25 -1.26
N PRO A 108 -13.56 1.86 -2.43
CA PRO A 108 -14.85 1.82 -3.10
C PRO A 108 -15.13 0.50 -3.83
N PHE A 109 -14.30 -0.53 -3.61
CA PHE A 109 -14.41 -1.82 -4.26
C PHE A 109 -14.11 -2.96 -3.30
N LYS A 110 -14.39 -4.19 -3.75
CA LYS A 110 -14.08 -5.43 -3.04
C LYS A 110 -13.12 -6.27 -3.85
N LEU A 111 -12.38 -7.14 -3.17
CA LEU A 111 -11.49 -8.06 -3.85
C LEU A 111 -12.24 -9.29 -4.36
N SER A 112 -11.92 -9.75 -5.56
CA SER A 112 -12.44 -10.97 -6.13
C SER A 112 -11.78 -12.19 -5.50
N LYS A 113 -12.56 -13.01 -4.79
CA LYS A 113 -12.10 -14.33 -4.30
C LYS A 113 -11.71 -15.31 -5.42
N LYS A 114 -12.01 -15.01 -6.69
CA LYS A 114 -11.62 -15.83 -7.85
C LYS A 114 -10.23 -15.46 -8.39
N GLY A 115 -9.61 -14.41 -7.86
CA GLY A 115 -8.34 -13.86 -8.35
C GLY A 115 -8.58 -12.71 -9.32
N GLU A 116 -7.69 -11.72 -9.26
CA GLU A 116 -7.71 -10.53 -10.11
C GLU A 116 -6.35 -9.80 -10.04
N PHE A 117 -6.28 -8.62 -10.65
CA PHE A 117 -5.15 -7.71 -10.56
C PHE A 117 -5.30 -6.79 -9.36
N LEU A 118 -4.20 -6.33 -8.78
CA LEU A 118 -4.16 -5.23 -7.84
C LEU A 118 -2.87 -4.44 -8.06
N GLY A 119 -2.96 -3.12 -8.14
CA GLY A 119 -1.83 -2.22 -8.31
C GLY A 119 -1.94 -1.00 -7.41
N ILE A 120 -0.78 -0.52 -6.98
CA ILE A 120 -0.62 0.77 -6.30
C ILE A 120 0.26 1.69 -7.14
N TYR A 121 -0.13 2.95 -7.20
CA TYR A 121 0.44 3.95 -8.10
C TYR A 121 0.60 5.28 -7.40
N THR A 122 1.46 6.12 -7.96
CA THR A 122 1.63 7.52 -7.54
C THR A 122 1.82 8.43 -8.75
N LEU A 123 1.81 9.75 -8.53
CA LEU A 123 2.14 10.74 -9.55
C LEU A 123 3.55 11.27 -9.30
N VAL A 124 4.42 11.16 -10.30
CA VAL A 124 5.74 11.80 -10.33
C VAL A 124 5.75 12.76 -11.50
N GLU A 125 5.90 14.06 -11.24
CA GLU A 125 5.86 15.11 -12.26
C GLU A 125 4.60 15.05 -13.16
N GLY A 126 3.45 14.78 -12.54
CA GLY A 126 2.16 14.65 -13.22
C GLY A 126 1.99 13.35 -14.03
N LYS A 127 2.97 12.45 -14.03
CA LYS A 127 2.89 11.15 -14.70
C LYS A 127 2.58 10.04 -13.71
N MET A 128 1.67 9.16 -14.10
CA MET A 128 1.34 7.94 -13.37
C MET A 128 2.52 6.99 -13.33
N VAL A 129 2.94 6.59 -12.13
CA VAL A 129 4.02 5.62 -11.89
C VAL A 129 3.46 4.45 -11.10
N CYS A 130 3.61 3.24 -11.62
CA CYS A 130 3.31 2.01 -10.88
C CYS A 130 4.41 1.76 -9.84
N LEU A 131 4.01 1.64 -8.57
CA LEU A 131 4.93 1.37 -7.46
C LEU A 131 5.10 -0.13 -7.23
N ASP A 132 3.98 -0.85 -7.25
CA ASP A 132 3.93 -2.29 -7.10
C ASP A 132 2.60 -2.83 -7.64
N SER A 133 2.61 -4.08 -8.09
CA SER A 133 1.38 -4.75 -8.53
C SER A 133 1.47 -6.25 -8.41
N ILE A 134 0.32 -6.89 -8.31
CA ILE A 134 0.17 -8.34 -8.28
C ILE A 134 -1.00 -8.78 -9.14
N ARG A 135 -0.90 -10.00 -9.64
CA ARG A 135 -2.05 -10.76 -10.11
C ARG A 135 -2.13 -12.04 -9.31
N TYR A 136 -3.18 -12.18 -8.52
CA TYR A 136 -3.37 -13.34 -7.65
C TYR A 136 -4.46 -14.26 -8.20
N LYS A 137 -4.42 -15.53 -7.78
CA LYS A 137 -5.40 -16.55 -8.18
C LYS A 137 -6.52 -16.64 -7.14
N GLY A 138 -7.48 -17.53 -7.38
CA GLY A 138 -8.58 -17.74 -6.43
C GLY A 138 -8.10 -18.03 -5.01
N MET A 139 -8.73 -17.37 -4.03
CA MET A 139 -8.36 -17.44 -2.63
C MET A 139 -9.39 -18.28 -1.85
N LYS A 140 -8.88 -19.22 -1.06
CA LYS A 140 -9.71 -19.97 -0.12
C LYS A 140 -10.13 -19.07 1.04
N GLN A 141 -11.21 -19.45 1.71
CA GLN A 141 -11.68 -18.73 2.89
C GLN A 141 -10.57 -18.67 3.94
N ASP A 142 -10.36 -17.49 4.52
CA ASP A 142 -9.43 -17.23 5.63
C ASP A 142 -7.97 -17.63 5.35
N ILE A 143 -7.62 -17.83 4.07
CA ILE A 143 -6.24 -18.04 3.61
C ILE A 143 -5.84 -16.81 2.80
N SER A 144 -4.92 -16.03 3.35
CA SER A 144 -4.36 -14.86 2.69
C SER A 144 -3.23 -15.28 1.75
N PHE A 145 -2.87 -14.37 0.85
CA PHE A 145 -1.75 -14.51 -0.07
C PHE A 145 -0.81 -13.34 0.17
N GLY A 146 0.45 -13.61 0.49
CA GLY A 146 1.38 -12.56 0.90
C GLY A 146 2.83 -12.88 0.60
N ARG A 147 3.68 -11.87 0.76
CA ARG A 147 5.13 -11.97 0.60
C ARG A 147 5.78 -12.66 1.80
N LYS A 148 6.73 -13.56 1.57
CA LYS A 148 7.52 -14.19 2.64
C LYS A 148 9.02 -14.19 2.31
N PRO A 149 9.86 -13.44 3.05
CA PRO A 149 9.51 -12.52 4.14
C PRO A 149 8.81 -11.25 3.63
N ASP A 150 8.39 -10.37 4.55
CA ASP A 150 7.80 -9.06 4.25
C ASP A 150 8.60 -8.29 3.18
N GLY A 151 7.89 -7.72 2.21
CA GLY A 151 8.51 -7.00 1.08
C GLY A 151 9.42 -7.84 0.17
N GLY A 152 9.49 -9.16 0.37
CA GLY A 152 10.22 -10.11 -0.45
C GLY A 152 9.60 -10.37 -1.83
N LYS A 153 10.28 -11.17 -2.64
CA LYS A 153 9.79 -11.54 -3.99
C LYS A 153 8.87 -12.76 -3.99
N ASN A 154 9.00 -13.62 -2.98
CA ASN A 154 8.26 -14.87 -2.91
C ASN A 154 6.86 -14.63 -2.35
N TRP A 155 5.85 -15.16 -3.02
CA TRP A 155 4.47 -15.13 -2.56
C TRP A 155 4.01 -16.51 -2.14
N VAL A 156 3.32 -16.60 -1.01
CA VAL A 156 2.82 -17.86 -0.45
C VAL A 156 1.40 -17.70 0.09
N ASP A 157 0.68 -18.81 0.18
CA ASP A 157 -0.59 -18.89 0.89
C ASP A 157 -0.33 -19.00 2.40
N PHE A 158 -0.87 -18.08 3.19
CA PHE A 158 -0.82 -18.13 4.64
C PHE A 158 -2.11 -18.73 5.19
N LYS A 159 -2.00 -19.95 5.74
CA LYS A 159 -3.08 -20.59 6.51
C LYS A 159 -3.38 -19.87 7.83
N LYS A 160 -2.45 -19.02 8.27
CA LYS A 160 -2.59 -18.12 9.41
C LYS A 160 -2.18 -16.74 8.91
N PRO A 161 -3.14 -15.94 8.40
CA PRO A 161 -2.87 -14.60 7.93
C PRO A 161 -2.24 -13.72 9.01
N THR A 162 -1.47 -12.72 8.60
CA THR A 162 -0.58 -11.94 9.46
C THR A 162 -0.87 -10.43 9.47
N PRO A 163 -2.14 -9.98 9.44
CA PRO A 163 -2.45 -8.57 9.26
C PRO A 163 -1.89 -7.69 10.39
N GLY A 164 -1.16 -6.65 10.01
CA GLY A 164 -0.47 -5.72 10.89
C GLY A 164 0.82 -6.28 11.53
N THR A 165 1.28 -7.45 11.12
CA THR A 165 2.41 -8.16 11.73
C THR A 165 3.33 -8.78 10.68
N LYS A 166 4.49 -9.30 11.11
CA LYS A 166 5.51 -9.81 10.20
C LYS A 166 5.12 -11.14 9.55
N ASN A 167 5.42 -11.26 8.26
CA ASN A 167 5.36 -12.51 7.52
C ASN A 167 6.64 -13.34 7.76
N LEU A 168 6.63 -14.16 8.82
CA LEU A 168 7.73 -15.09 9.17
C LEU A 168 7.66 -16.41 8.40
#